data_AF-A0A8T3X977-F1
#
_entry.id   AF-A0A8T3X977-F1
#
_cell.length_a   1.000
_cell.length_b   1.000
_cell.length_c   1.000
_cell.angle_alpha   90.00
_cell.angle_beta   90.00
_cell.angle_gamma   90.00
#
_symmetry.space_group_name_H-M   'P 1'
#
loop_
_entity.id
_entity.type
_entity.pdbx_description
1 polymer ?
#
loop_
_entity_poly.entity_id
_entity_poly.type
_entity_poly.pdbx_seq_one_letter_code
_entity_poly.pdbx_strand_id
1 'polypeptide(L)'
;IDILGTSKNQRKRRNISFTEKAILWEKNKSHICHICRQRIHSLTEAEVDHIRAHLKGGQGVNWAHRACNRLKGKKSLSEIHRRLGIKTKKRKYTRKKSKDNYWINPITGRKEKIKPLFGL
;
A
#
# COMPACT_ATOMS: atom_id res chain seq x y z
N ILE A 1 3.71 -20.97 -11.66
CA ILE A 1 4.27 -21.38 -10.36
C ILE A 1 5.23 -20.29 -9.90
N ASP A 2 4.95 -19.76 -8.71
CA ASP A 2 5.65 -18.75 -7.88
C ASP A 2 6.02 -17.37 -8.43
N ILE A 3 5.07 -16.44 -8.31
CA ILE A 3 5.30 -14.99 -8.33
C ILE A 3 5.93 -14.61 -6.98
N LEU A 4 7.24 -14.85 -6.88
CA LEU A 4 8.19 -14.33 -5.88
C LEU A 4 7.72 -14.37 -4.42
N GLY A 5 7.46 -15.58 -3.92
CA GLY A 5 7.73 -15.89 -2.53
C GLY A 5 9.23 -16.14 -2.35
N THR A 6 10.00 -15.18 -1.83
CA THR A 6 11.33 -15.48 -1.27
C THR A 6 11.52 -14.83 0.11
N SER A 7 11.64 -15.74 1.07
CA SER A 7 12.20 -15.71 2.44
C SER A 7 12.66 -14.39 3.08
N LYS A 8 12.41 -14.34 4.40
CA LYS A 8 12.63 -13.30 5.43
C LYS A 8 14.04 -12.67 5.55
N ASN A 9 14.96 -12.80 4.59
CA ASN A 9 16.36 -12.37 4.74
C ASN A 9 16.98 -11.55 3.59
N GLN A 10 16.20 -10.95 2.69
CA GLN A 10 16.76 -10.10 1.63
C GLN A 10 16.92 -8.63 2.08
N ARG A 11 18.09 -8.28 2.64
CA ARG A 11 18.67 -6.93 2.52
C ARG A 11 19.14 -6.64 1.07
N LYS A 12 18.36 -7.02 0.05
CA LYS A 12 18.70 -6.99 -1.39
C LYS A 12 17.41 -6.55 -2.12
N ARG A 13 17.29 -5.47 -2.87
CA ARG A 13 18.22 -4.53 -3.54
C ARG A 13 17.63 -3.11 -3.42
N ARG A 14 18.43 -2.10 -3.09
CA ARG A 14 17.95 -0.70 -2.99
C ARG A 14 17.74 -0.03 -4.35
N ASN A 15 18.41 -0.54 -5.40
CA ASN A 15 18.40 0.04 -6.74
C ASN A 15 18.06 -1.05 -7.76
N ILE A 16 17.05 -0.79 -8.59
CA ILE A 16 16.73 -1.60 -9.77
C ILE A 16 17.67 -1.16 -10.89
N SER A 17 18.31 -2.12 -11.57
CA SER A 17 19.18 -1.83 -12.72
C SER A 17 18.36 -1.31 -13.91
N PHE A 18 19.02 -0.62 -14.85
CA PHE A 18 18.34 -0.12 -16.05
C PHE A 18 17.71 -1.25 -16.88
N THR A 19 18.41 -2.38 -17.02
CA THR A 19 17.90 -3.56 -17.76
C THR A 19 16.65 -4.14 -17.12
N GLU A 20 16.63 -4.29 -15.79
CA GLU A 20 15.44 -4.76 -15.07
C GLU A 20 14.29 -3.78 -15.18
N LYS A 21 14.60 -2.48 -15.14
CA LYS A 21 13.62 -1.42 -15.35
C LYS A 21 13.01 -1.49 -16.76
N ALA A 22 13.82 -1.73 -17.80
CA ALA A 22 13.35 -1.93 -19.16
C ALA A 22 12.45 -3.17 -19.28
N ILE A 23 12.85 -4.31 -18.70
CA ILE A 23 12.03 -5.53 -18.67
C ILE A 23 10.68 -5.28 -17.97
N LEU A 24 10.69 -4.58 -16.83
CA LEU A 24 9.46 -4.21 -16.12
C LEU A 24 8.59 -3.26 -16.94
N TRP A 25 9.20 -2.35 -17.70
CA TRP A 25 8.52 -1.37 -18.53
C TRP A 25 7.76 -2.03 -19.67
N GLU A 26 8.40 -2.95 -20.39
CA GLU A 26 7.77 -3.73 -21.46
C GLU A 26 6.64 -4.63 -20.93
N LYS A 27 6.82 -5.23 -19.75
CA LYS A 27 5.80 -6.09 -19.13
C LYS A 27 4.58 -5.33 -18.64
N ASN A 28 4.74 -4.11 -18.13
CA ASN A 28 3.66 -3.32 -17.54
C ASN A 28 3.20 -2.22 -18.50
N LYS A 29 2.19 -2.54 -19.32
CA LYS A 29 1.68 -1.65 -20.37
C LYS A 29 0.96 -0.38 -19.90
N SER A 30 0.65 -0.27 -18.60
CA SER A 30 -0.12 0.88 -18.12
C SER A 30 0.71 2.16 -18.18
N HIS A 31 2.01 2.10 -17.85
CA HIS A 31 2.91 3.27 -17.80
C HIS A 31 2.29 4.50 -17.10
N ILE A 32 1.37 4.29 -16.15
CA ILE A 32 0.72 5.37 -15.40
C ILE A 32 1.50 5.64 -14.11
N CYS A 33 1.80 6.90 -13.85
CA CYS A 33 2.38 7.32 -12.58
C CYS A 33 1.36 7.14 -11.46
N HIS A 34 1.70 6.35 -10.44
CA HIS A 34 0.79 6.11 -9.32
C HIS A 34 0.61 7.34 -8.40
N ILE A 35 1.51 8.33 -8.51
CA ILE A 35 1.47 9.59 -7.74
C ILE A 35 0.54 10.58 -8.42
N CYS A 36 0.83 11.04 -9.64
CA CYS A 36 0.04 12.07 -10.32
C CYS A 36 -1.07 11.53 -11.22
N ARG A 37 -1.13 10.21 -11.45
CA ARG A 37 -2.09 9.53 -12.35
C ARG A 37 -1.97 9.90 -13.83
N GLN A 38 -0.93 10.64 -14.22
CA GLN A 38 -0.63 10.92 -15.63
C GLN A 38 0.20 9.80 -16.24
N ARG A 39 0.13 9.67 -17.57
CA ARG A 39 0.95 8.73 -18.33
C ARG A 39 2.42 9.15 -18.29
N ILE A 40 3.31 8.17 -18.24
CA ILE A 40 4.75 8.35 -18.38
C ILE A 40 5.07 7.99 -19.83
N HIS A 41 5.70 8.91 -20.55
CA HIS A 41 5.95 8.75 -21.99
C HIS A 41 7.28 8.06 -22.27
N SER A 42 8.21 8.11 -21.32
CA SER A 42 9.55 7.56 -21.50
C SER A 42 10.08 6.81 -20.28
N LEU A 43 10.90 5.79 -20.54
CA LEU A 43 11.58 5.03 -19.48
C LEU A 43 12.56 5.90 -18.68
N THR A 44 13.10 6.96 -19.28
CA THR A 44 14.06 7.89 -18.64
C THR A 44 13.39 8.79 -17.61
N GLU A 45 12.13 9.16 -17.83
CA GLU A 45 11.30 9.90 -16.88
C GLU A 45 10.70 9.00 -15.80
N ALA A 46 10.61 7.68 -16.05
CA ALA A 46 10.06 6.73 -15.11
C ALA A 46 11.04 6.43 -13.97
N GLU A 47 10.54 6.19 -12.77
CA GLU A 47 11.25 5.53 -11.68
C GLU A 47 10.34 4.50 -11.03
N VAL A 48 10.95 3.47 -10.46
CA VAL A 48 10.24 2.44 -9.73
C VAL A 48 10.21 2.84 -8.26
N ASP A 49 9.02 3.14 -7.75
CA ASP A 49 8.81 3.61 -6.38
C ASP A 49 7.92 2.65 -5.58
N HIS A 50 8.12 2.62 -4.27
CA HIS A 50 7.28 1.85 -3.37
C HIS A 50 6.07 2.69 -2.92
N ILE A 51 4.85 2.16 -3.09
CA ILE A 51 3.60 2.85 -2.71
C ILE A 51 3.66 3.32 -1.24
N ARG A 52 4.20 2.45 -0.38
CA ARG A 52 4.56 2.77 1.00
C ARG A 52 6.08 2.75 1.11
N ALA A 53 6.64 3.70 1.85
CA ALA A 53 8.08 3.70 2.14
C ALA A 53 8.52 2.31 2.62
N HIS A 54 9.61 1.79 2.07
CA HIS A 54 10.14 0.47 2.41
C HIS A 54 10.33 0.28 3.93
N LEU A 55 10.74 1.35 4.63
CA LEU A 55 10.88 1.40 6.09
C LEU A 55 9.58 1.14 6.87
N LYS A 56 8.41 1.26 6.22
CA LYS A 56 7.08 1.02 6.80
C LYS A 56 6.45 -0.29 6.30
N GLY A 57 7.25 -1.24 5.81
CA GLY A 57 6.78 -2.54 5.33
C GLY A 57 6.01 -2.48 4.01
N GLY A 58 6.31 -1.51 3.15
CA GLY A 58 5.69 -1.40 1.83
C GLY A 58 6.09 -2.55 0.91
N GLN A 59 5.12 -3.39 0.54
CA GLN A 59 5.27 -4.42 -0.50
C GLN A 59 4.65 -3.93 -1.80
N GLY A 60 5.32 -4.17 -2.92
CA GLY A 60 4.88 -3.78 -4.25
C GLY A 60 5.49 -2.46 -4.74
N VAL A 61 5.99 -2.50 -5.97
CA VAL A 61 6.59 -1.37 -6.68
C VAL A 61 5.65 -0.87 -7.78
N ASN A 62 5.63 0.44 -7.99
CA ASN A 62 4.82 1.08 -9.03
C ASN A 62 5.65 2.10 -9.79
N TRP A 63 5.18 2.42 -11.00
CA TRP A 63 5.76 3.48 -11.79
C TRP A 63 5.43 4.86 -11.21
N ALA A 64 6.42 5.73 -11.22
CA ALA A 64 6.27 7.15 -10.91
C ALA A 64 7.12 7.96 -11.89
N HIS A 65 6.74 9.19 -12.19
CA HIS A 65 7.69 10.13 -12.79
C HIS A 65 8.81 10.42 -11.77
N ARG A 66 10.04 10.58 -12.24
CA ARG A 66 11.21 10.94 -11.44
C ARG A 66 10.98 12.20 -10.60
N ALA A 67 10.34 13.21 -11.20
CA ALA A 67 9.96 14.44 -10.50
C ALA A 67 8.95 14.17 -9.37
N CYS A 68 7.93 13.35 -9.62
CA CYS A 68 6.95 12.98 -8.60
C CYS A 68 7.59 12.15 -7.47
N ASN A 69 8.49 11.22 -7.81
CA ASN A 69 9.19 10.40 -6.82
C ASN A 69 10.10 11.27 -5.92
N ARG A 70 10.84 12.20 -6.51
CA ARG A 70 11.65 13.19 -5.78
C ARG A 70 10.78 14.05 -4.85
N LEU A 71 9.63 14.52 -5.32
CA LEU A 71 8.68 15.30 -4.51
C LEU A 71 8.14 14.49 -3.33
N LYS A 72 7.86 13.19 -3.55
CA LYS A 72 7.37 12.26 -2.53
C LYS A 72 8.40 12.05 -1.42
N GLY A 73 9.62 11.64 -1.77
CA GLY A 73 10.64 11.31 -0.77
C GLY A 73 10.10 10.38 0.32
N LYS A 74 10.13 10.82 1.58
CA LYS A 74 9.64 10.06 2.74
C LYS A 74 8.18 10.33 3.11
N LYS A 75 7.50 11.23 2.39
CA LYS A 75 6.13 11.67 2.70
C LYS A 75 5.09 10.63 2.27
N SER A 76 3.90 10.72 2.85
CA SER A 76 2.77 9.88 2.45
C SER A 76 2.18 10.34 1.13
N LEU A 77 1.57 9.42 0.35
CA LEU A 77 0.87 9.79 -0.89
C LEU A 77 -0.23 10.83 -0.64
N SER A 78 -0.95 10.74 0.48
CA SER A 78 -1.99 11.71 0.84
C SER A 78 -1.42 13.12 1.02
N GLU A 79 -0.25 13.26 1.62
CA GLU A 79 0.40 14.56 1.78
C GLU A 79 0.82 15.14 0.43
N ILE A 80 1.36 14.31 -0.46
CA ILE A 80 1.78 14.73 -1.80
C ILE A 80 0.58 15.11 -2.66
N HIS A 81 -0.50 14.33 -2.62
CA HIS A 81 -1.75 14.66 -3.32
C HIS A 81 -2.32 15.99 -2.85
N ARG A 82 -2.27 16.28 -1.54
CA ARG A 82 -2.65 17.59 -1.00
C ARG A 82 -1.80 18.72 -1.58
N ARG A 83 -0.48 18.55 -1.68
CA ARG A 83 0.43 19.56 -2.26
C ARG A 83 0.22 19.77 -3.76
N LEU A 84 -0.10 18.70 -4.49
CA LEU A 84 -0.37 18.73 -5.92
C LEU A 84 -1.81 19.15 -6.27
N GLY A 85 -2.66 19.43 -5.27
CA GLY A 85 -4.07 19.74 -5.50
C GLY A 85 -4.90 18.56 -6.04
N ILE A 86 -4.39 17.33 -5.95
CA ILE A 86 -5.07 16.13 -6.43
C ILE A 86 -6.14 15.72 -5.41
N LYS A 87 -7.41 15.80 -5.80
CA LYS A 87 -8.53 15.38 -4.95
C LYS A 87 -8.54 13.85 -4.82
N THR A 88 -8.14 13.33 -3.66
CA THR A 88 -8.33 11.91 -3.34
C THR A 88 -9.75 11.65 -2.88
N LYS A 89 -10.43 10.64 -3.45
CA LYS A 89 -11.72 10.17 -2.90
C LYS A 89 -11.48 9.71 -1.45
N LYS A 90 -12.07 10.42 -0.47
CA LYS A 90 -12.05 9.96 0.93
C LYS A 90 -12.77 8.62 0.98
N ARG A 91 -12.03 7.56 1.29
CA ARG A 91 -12.62 6.23 1.50
C ARG A 91 -13.50 6.35 2.76
N LYS A 92 -14.82 6.16 2.63
CA LYS A 92 -15.72 6.12 3.79
C LYS A 92 -15.21 5.00 4.70
N TYR A 93 -14.78 5.37 5.91
CA TYR A 93 -14.41 4.40 6.92
C TYR A 93 -15.68 3.64 7.31
N THR A 94 -15.82 2.40 6.83
CA THR A 94 -16.85 1.51 7.34
C THR A 94 -16.36 1.03 8.71
N ARG A 95 -16.98 1.56 9.78
CA ARG A 95 -16.82 1.00 11.12
C ARG A 95 -17.18 -0.48 11.00
N LYS A 96 -16.20 -1.38 11.18
CA LYS A 96 -16.47 -2.81 11.32
C LYS A 96 -17.34 -2.94 12.57
N LYS A 97 -18.62 -3.30 12.40
CA LYS A 97 -19.52 -3.65 13.51
C LYS A 97 -18.77 -4.70 14.33
N SER A 98 -18.40 -4.39 15.57
CA SER A 98 -17.83 -5.37 16.49
C SER A 98 -18.77 -6.55 16.52
N LYS A 99 -18.26 -7.78 16.36
CA LYS A 99 -19.07 -8.97 16.63
C LYS A 99 -19.68 -8.78 18.01
N ASP A 100 -20.99 -8.84 18.07
CA ASP A 100 -21.77 -8.77 19.28
C ASP A 100 -21.14 -9.74 20.31
N ASN A 101 -20.64 -9.20 21.43
CA ASN A 101 -19.93 -9.94 22.48
C ASN A 101 -20.93 -10.78 23.29
N TYR A 102 -21.48 -11.83 22.69
CA TYR A 102 -22.38 -12.76 23.37
C TYR A 102 -21.86 -14.18 23.25
N TRP A 103 -22.12 -14.96 24.29
CA TRP A 103 -21.94 -16.41 24.30
C TRP A 103 -23.30 -17.06 24.55
N ILE A 104 -23.48 -18.31 24.11
CA ILE A 104 -24.70 -19.08 24.40
C ILE A 104 -24.43 -19.88 25.66
N ASN A 105 -25.20 -19.59 26.72
CA ASN A 105 -25.07 -20.30 27.97
C ASN A 105 -25.57 -21.75 27.80
N PRO A 106 -24.74 -22.79 28.03
CA PRO A 106 -25.12 -24.18 27.81
C PRO A 106 -26.14 -24.69 28.84
N ILE A 107 -26.30 -24.00 29.97
CA ILE A 107 -27.26 -24.37 31.02
C ILE A 107 -28.65 -23.79 30.71
N THR A 108 -28.71 -22.54 30.24
CA THR A 108 -29.98 -21.83 30.04
C THR A 108 -30.41 -21.75 28.56
N GLY A 109 -29.51 -22.06 27.63
CA GLY A 109 -29.71 -21.92 26.18
C GLY A 109 -29.81 -20.46 25.69
N ARG A 110 -29.66 -19.47 26.58
CA ARG A 110 -29.86 -18.05 26.26
C ARG A 110 -28.57 -17.38 25.80
N LYS A 111 -28.71 -16.35 24.94
CA LYS A 111 -27.60 -15.46 24.55
C LYS A 111 -27.32 -14.48 25.68
N GLU A 112 -26.12 -14.51 26.24
CA GLU A 112 -25.69 -13.64 27.34
C GLU A 112 -24.48 -12.80 26.92
N LYS A 113 -24.42 -11.52 27.37
CA LYS A 113 -23.29 -10.62 27.07
C LYS A 113 -22.05 -11.08 27.83
N ILE A 114 -20.92 -11.17 27.14
CA ILE A 114 -19.60 -11.35 27.75
C ILE A 114 -19.27 -10.07 28.52
N LYS A 115 -19.26 -10.16 29.86
CA LYS A 115 -18.86 -9.03 30.72
C LYS A 115 -17.34 -8.83 30.58
N PRO A 116 -16.85 -7.60 30.34
CA PRO A 116 -15.42 -7.34 30.35
C PRO A 116 -14.88 -7.59 31.76
N LEU A 117 -13.89 -8.48 31.87
CA LEU A 117 -13.12 -8.72 33.08
C LEU A 117 -12.11 -7.59 33.27
N PHE A 118 -12.52 -6.35 33.55
CA PHE A 118 -11.66 -5.34 34.19
C PHE A 118 -12.51 -4.18 34.71
N GLY A 119 -12.52 -4.04 36.03
CA GLY A 119 -13.22 -3.05 36.82
C GLY A 119 -12.81 -3.21 38.30
N LEU A 120 -11.51 -3.11 38.53
CA LEU A 120 -10.86 -2.83 39.82
C LEU A 120 -9.75 -1.82 39.54
#